data_AF-A0A967FZB9-F1
#
_entry.id   AF-A0A967FZB9-F1
#
_cell.length_a   1.000
_cell.length_b   1.000
_cell.length_c   1.000
_cell.angle_alpha   90.00
_cell.angle_beta   90.00
_cell.angle_gamma   90.00
#
_symmetry.space_group_name_H-M   'P 1'
#
loop_
_entity.id
_entity.type
_entity.pdbx_description
1 polymer ?
#
loop_
_entity_poly.entity_id
_entity_poly.type
_entity_poly.pdbx_seq_one_letter_code
_entity_poly.pdbx_strand_id
1 'polypeptide(L)'
;AWVSYETEVAAPPSLVWDYLTLPNLKAQLMGLDYARRIDDLGGRVREEAEFHCAHGELKYDYKIVDWKPFEYFTDKAKDSITGLEYYETN
;
A
#
# COMPACT_ATOMS: atom_id res chain seq x y z
N ALA A 1 14.29 11.48 8.30
CA ALA A 1 15.29 10.49 7.85
C ALA A 1 14.61 9.55 6.87
N TRP A 2 15.34 8.95 5.94
CA TRP A 2 14.81 7.96 5.00
C TRP A 2 15.50 6.61 5.22
N VAL A 3 14.79 5.54 4.91
CA VAL A 3 15.30 4.16 4.90
C VAL A 3 14.84 3.53 3.59
N SER A 4 15.70 2.74 2.96
CA SER A 4 15.41 2.02 1.72
C SER A 4 15.74 0.54 1.87
N TYR A 5 14.96 -0.30 1.20
CA TYR A 5 15.16 -1.74 1.12
C TYR A 5 15.02 -2.18 -0.34
N GLU A 6 15.79 -3.19 -0.73
CA GLU A 6 15.75 -3.77 -2.07
C GLU A 6 15.80 -5.29 -1.95
N THR A 7 15.02 -6.00 -2.78
CA THR A 7 15.00 -7.45 -2.79
C THR A 7 14.64 -7.99 -4.17
N GLU A 8 15.17 -9.16 -4.49
CA GLU A 8 14.89 -9.86 -5.75
C GLU A 8 13.70 -10.81 -5.56
N VAL A 9 12.67 -10.65 -6.39
CA VAL A 9 11.48 -11.50 -6.34
C VAL A 9 11.43 -12.36 -7.59
N ALA A 10 11.46 -13.68 -7.41
CA ALA A 10 11.38 -14.66 -8.50
C ALA A 10 9.94 -14.84 -9.03
N ALA A 11 9.34 -13.74 -9.49
CA ALA A 11 7.98 -13.71 -10.03
C ALA A 11 7.85 -12.70 -11.19
N PRO A 12 6.86 -12.86 -12.09
CA PRO A 12 6.60 -11.87 -13.13
C PRO A 12 6.24 -10.49 -12.52
N PRO A 13 6.69 -9.37 -13.12
CA PRO A 13 6.39 -8.03 -12.61
C PRO A 13 4.88 -7.76 -12.43
N SER A 14 4.04 -8.33 -13.29
CA SER A 14 2.59 -8.20 -13.16
C SER A 14 2.03 -8.84 -11.90
N LEU A 15 2.58 -9.98 -11.50
CA LEU A 15 2.16 -10.65 -10.26
C LEU A 15 2.62 -9.86 -9.04
N VAL A 16 3.87 -9.38 -9.04
CA VAL A 16 4.40 -8.52 -7.98
C VAL A 16 3.55 -7.26 -7.82
N TRP A 17 3.22 -6.61 -8.94
CA TRP A 17 2.38 -5.41 -8.97
C TRP A 17 1.00 -5.65 -8.34
N ASP A 18 0.34 -6.75 -8.69
CA ASP A 18 -0.97 -7.11 -8.13
C ASP A 18 -0.89 -7.31 -6.61
N TYR A 19 0.17 -7.97 -6.11
CA TYR A 19 0.39 -8.16 -4.68
C TYR A 19 0.67 -6.86 -3.91
N LEU A 20 1.32 -5.88 -4.55
CA LEU A 20 1.61 -4.59 -3.92
C LEU A 20 0.39 -3.64 -3.92
N THR A 21 -0.52 -3.79 -4.88
CA THR A 21 -1.54 -2.78 -5.16
C THR A 21 -2.99 -3.22 -4.93
N LEU A 22 -3.27 -4.53 -4.94
CA LEU A 22 -4.60 -5.07 -4.66
C LEU A 22 -4.74 -5.38 -3.16
N PRO A 23 -5.72 -4.80 -2.44
CA PRO A 23 -5.80 -4.91 -0.98
C PRO A 23 -5.84 -6.35 -0.47
N ASN A 24 -6.62 -7.22 -1.12
CA ASN A 24 -6.75 -8.62 -0.72
C ASN A 24 -5.43 -9.41 -0.88
N LEU A 25 -4.63 -9.10 -1.91
CA LEU A 25 -3.33 -9.74 -2.11
C LEU A 25 -2.25 -9.14 -1.21
N LYS A 26 -2.25 -7.81 -1.03
CA LYS A 26 -1.36 -7.13 -0.07
C LYS A 26 -1.56 -7.65 1.35
N ALA A 27 -2.81 -7.88 1.75
CA ALA A 27 -3.13 -8.49 3.04
C ALA A 27 -2.51 -9.89 3.21
N GLN A 28 -2.55 -10.72 2.16
CA GLN A 28 -1.90 -12.03 2.21
C GLN A 28 -0.37 -11.94 2.26
N LEU A 29 0.23 -11.05 1.45
CA LEU A 29 1.68 -10.87 1.40
C LEU A 29 2.24 -10.37 2.73
N MET A 30 1.56 -9.41 3.36
CA MET A 30 2.03 -8.73 4.57
C MET A 30 1.47 -9.33 5.86
N GLY A 31 0.65 -10.38 5.80
CA GLY A 31 0.03 -10.99 6.97
C GLY A 31 -0.95 -10.08 7.72
N LEU A 32 -1.68 -9.24 6.98
CA LEU A 32 -2.65 -8.29 7.56
C LEU A 32 -3.95 -9.02 7.92
N ASP A 33 -4.63 -8.57 8.98
CA ASP A 33 -5.98 -9.06 9.31
C ASP A 33 -6.98 -8.67 8.20
N TYR A 34 -6.84 -7.44 7.69
CA TYR A 34 -7.51 -7.00 6.48
C TYR A 34 -6.77 -5.82 5.84
N ALA A 35 -7.04 -5.64 4.54
CA ALA A 35 -6.83 -4.39 3.83
C ALA A 35 -8.04 -4.14 2.92
N ARG A 36 -8.50 -2.89 2.88
CA ARG A 36 -9.65 -2.48 2.08
C ARG A 36 -9.42 -1.12 1.47
N ARG A 37 -10.02 -0.90 0.31
CA ARG A 37 -10.17 0.43 -0.28
C ARG A 37 -11.32 1.17 0.42
N ILE A 38 -11.15 2.45 0.73
CA ILE A 38 -12.12 3.27 1.46
C ILE A 38 -12.56 4.53 0.70
N ASP A 39 -11.96 4.83 -0.45
CA ASP A 39 -12.42 5.91 -1.33
C ASP A 39 -13.65 5.55 -2.18
N ASP A 40 -14.23 6.56 -2.83
CA ASP A 40 -15.39 6.46 -3.72
C ASP A 40 -15.04 6.57 -5.21
N LEU A 41 -13.74 6.60 -5.56
CA LEU A 41 -13.29 6.81 -6.95
C LEU A 41 -13.63 5.62 -7.86
N GLY A 42 -13.86 4.44 -7.28
CA GLY A 42 -14.17 3.21 -7.99
C GLY A 42 -13.06 2.75 -8.95
N GLY A 43 -13.37 1.74 -9.76
CA GLY A 43 -12.50 1.28 -10.85
C GLY A 43 -11.10 0.85 -10.40
N ARG A 44 -10.10 1.11 -11.26
CA ARG A 44 -8.69 0.79 -10.99
C ARG A 44 -8.09 1.75 -9.95
N VAL A 45 -7.04 1.29 -9.27
CA VAL A 45 -6.23 2.13 -8.38
C VAL A 45 -5.59 3.27 -9.19
N ARG A 46 -5.52 4.45 -8.58
CA ARG A 46 -4.94 5.69 -9.13
C ARG A 46 -4.54 6.62 -7.99
N GLU A 47 -3.91 7.74 -8.32
CA GLU A 47 -3.74 8.87 -7.38
C GLU A 47 -5.06 9.22 -6.68
N GLU A 48 -4.94 9.62 -5.42
CA GLU A 48 -6.04 9.87 -4.48
C GLU A 48 -6.83 8.64 -4.02
N ALA A 49 -6.50 7.42 -4.48
CA ALA A 49 -7.09 6.21 -3.89
C ALA A 49 -6.67 6.07 -2.42
N GLU A 50 -7.64 5.76 -1.57
CA GLU A 50 -7.49 5.67 -0.12
C GLU A 50 -7.77 4.25 0.35
N PHE A 51 -6.98 3.80 1.32
CA PHE A 51 -7.02 2.46 1.84
C PHE A 51 -6.90 2.45 3.35
N HIS A 52 -7.49 1.42 3.95
CA HIS A 52 -7.40 1.13 5.37
C HIS A 52 -6.92 -0.31 5.55
N CYS A 53 -5.86 -0.51 6.33
CA CYS A 53 -5.40 -1.85 6.70
C CYS A 53 -5.18 -1.99 8.21
N ALA A 54 -5.21 -3.24 8.68
CA ALA A 54 -5.04 -3.56 10.10
C ALA A 54 -4.11 -4.75 10.30
N HIS A 55 -3.29 -4.62 11.35
CA HIS A 55 -2.38 -5.63 11.85
C HIS A 55 -2.55 -5.72 13.38
N GLY A 56 -3.58 -6.42 13.82
CA GLY A 56 -4.09 -6.40 15.19
C GLY A 56 -4.64 -5.02 15.56
N GLU A 57 -4.15 -4.46 16.66
CA GLU A 57 -4.54 -3.12 17.13
C GLU A 57 -3.94 -1.98 16.30
N LEU A 58 -2.91 -2.27 15.50
CA LEU A 58 -2.25 -1.30 14.65
C LEU A 58 -3.02 -1.16 13.34
N LYS A 59 -3.51 0.05 13.06
CA LYS A 59 -4.24 0.36 11.83
C LYS A 59 -3.50 1.44 11.06
N TYR A 60 -3.59 1.36 9.74
CA TYR A 60 -3.05 2.37 8.85
C TYR A 60 -4.12 2.86 7.90
N ASP A 61 -4.19 4.18 7.75
CA ASP A 61 -4.86 4.82 6.64
C ASP A 61 -3.78 5.34 5.68
N TYR A 62 -3.89 5.02 4.40
CA TYR A 62 -2.93 5.49 3.41
C TYR A 62 -3.61 5.94 2.12
N LYS A 63 -3.02 6.95 1.48
CA LYS A 63 -3.49 7.54 0.24
C LYS A 63 -2.39 7.54 -0.81
N ILE A 64 -2.69 7.09 -2.02
CA ILE A 64 -1.77 7.16 -3.16
C ILE A 64 -1.60 8.62 -3.59
N VAL A 65 -0.37 9.12 -3.64
CA VAL A 65 -0.04 10.51 -4.01
C VAL A 65 0.77 10.61 -5.30
N ASP A 66 1.34 9.50 -5.78
CA ASP A 66 1.97 9.38 -7.11
C ASP A 66 1.80 7.94 -7.61
N TRP A 67 1.56 7.77 -8.91
CA TRP A 67 1.20 6.49 -9.51
C TRP A 67 1.78 6.30 -10.93
N LYS A 68 2.81 5.46 -11.05
CA LYS A 68 3.43 5.04 -12.32
C LYS A 68 3.40 3.51 -12.44
N PRO A 69 2.37 2.93 -13.08
CA PRO A 69 2.21 1.48 -13.19
C PRO A 69 3.47 0.75 -13.65
N PHE A 70 3.86 -0.28 -12.89
CA PHE A 70 5.06 -1.11 -13.10
C PHE A 70 6.42 -0.41 -12.96
N GLU A 71 6.43 0.87 -12.59
CA GLU A 71 7.66 1.60 -12.28
C GLU A 71 7.74 1.91 -10.79
N TYR A 72 6.75 2.61 -10.25
CA TYR A 72 6.65 2.89 -8.82
C TYR A 72 5.26 3.45 -8.44
N PHE A 73 4.96 3.49 -7.15
CA PHE A 73 3.91 4.33 -6.59
C PHE A 73 4.33 4.85 -5.21
N THR A 74 3.78 6.00 -4.82
CA THR A 74 4.00 6.55 -3.48
C THR A 74 2.67 6.68 -2.76
N ASP A 75 2.64 6.23 -1.51
CA ASP A 75 1.55 6.50 -0.59
C ASP A 75 2.00 7.40 0.56
N LYS A 76 1.05 8.19 1.05
CA LYS A 76 1.15 8.87 2.34
C LYS A 76 0.36 8.03 3.34
N ALA A 77 1.05 7.47 4.33
CA ALA A 77 0.47 6.61 5.35
C ALA A 77 0.43 7.31 6.71
N LYS A 78 -0.53 6.89 7.54
CA LYS A 78 -0.68 7.31 8.92
C LYS A 78 -1.01 6.13 9.81
N ASP A 79 -0.25 5.93 10.89
CA ASP A 79 -0.55 4.89 11.87
C ASP A 79 -1.53 5.37 12.95
N SER A 80 -2.37 4.48 13.45
CA SER A 80 -3.42 4.80 14.43
C SER A 80 -2.92 4.93 15.88
N ILE A 81 -1.70 4.49 16.19
CA ILE A 81 -1.18 4.43 17.57
C ILE A 81 -0.41 5.70 17.91
N THR A 82 0.55 6.07 17.07
CA THR A 82 1.41 7.23 17.27
C THR A 82 0.95 8.44 16.47
N GLY A 83 0.12 8.23 15.43
CA GLY A 83 -0.29 9.28 14.51
C GLY A 83 0.84 9.73 13.58
N LEU A 84 1.92 8.96 13.48
CA LEU A 84 3.05 9.27 12.61
C LEU A 84 2.58 9.24 11.17
N GLU A 85 2.88 10.31 10.45
CA GLU A 85 2.65 10.41 9.00
C GLU A 85 3.98 10.25 8.28
N TYR A 86 4.01 9.40 7.27
CA TYR A 86 5.20 9.16 6.45
C TYR A 86 4.82 8.90 4.99
N TYR A 87 5.81 8.96 4.12
CA TYR A 87 5.68 8.57 2.72
C TYR A 87 6.42 7.27 2.49
N GLU A 88 5.78 6.37 1.75
CA GLU A 88 6.34 5.08 1.34
C GLU A 88 6.29 5.01 -0.20
N THR A 89 7.43 4.73 -0.82
CA THR A 89 7.52 4.50 -2.26
C THR A 89 7.85 3.03 -2.51
N ASN A 90 7.02 2.39 -3.32
CA ASN A 90 7.10 0.99 -3.72
C ASN A 90 7.40 0.88 -5.23
#